data_AF-A0A498RG27-F1
#
_entry.id   AF-A0A498RG27-F1
#
_cell.length_a   1.000
_cell.length_b   1.000
_cell.length_c   1.000
_cell.angle_alpha   90.00
_cell.angle_beta   90.00
_cell.angle_gamma   90.00
#
_symmetry.space_group_name_H-M   'P 1'
#
loop_
_entity.id
_entity.type
_entity.pdbx_description
1 polymer ?
#
loop_
_entity_poly.entity_id
_entity_poly.type
_entity_poly.pdbx_seq_one_letter_code
_entity_poly.pdbx_strand_id
1 'polypeptide(L)'
;MKHNKPLTAGILGAVSTITGEVVTKFLTWLGFGKYSIYQLISMTVTLNRPTEIIGLIVNFILGGFIGIAFYYSLILIGRDYLVLKSTAVSLFFWFLAEIIFTAIIEGHFIAIRPISDYYVHLSGAIAYGVTVGLLFKVYIFNENAEGTT
;
A
#
# COMPACT_ATOMS: atom_id res chain seq x y z
N MET A 1 14.47 20.53 -15.81
CA MET A 1 13.14 20.54 -15.14
C MET A 1 13.35 20.24 -13.67
N LYS A 2 13.01 21.14 -12.74
CA LYS A 2 13.01 20.82 -11.29
C LYS A 2 12.06 19.64 -11.07
N HIS A 3 12.58 18.47 -10.72
CA HIS A 3 11.77 17.28 -10.43
C HIS A 3 10.78 17.59 -9.31
N ASN A 4 9.48 17.43 -9.56
CA ASN A 4 8.45 17.58 -8.53
C ASN A 4 8.47 16.32 -7.64
N LYS A 5 9.38 16.30 -6.66
CA LYS A 5 9.59 15.16 -5.73
C LYS A 5 8.28 14.69 -5.07
N PRO A 6 7.35 15.56 -4.61
CA PRO A 6 6.04 15.14 -4.13
C PRO A 6 5.19 14.39 -5.17
N LEU A 7 5.15 14.86 -6.43
CA LEU A 7 4.41 14.17 -7.49
C LEU A 7 5.03 12.80 -7.78
N THR A 8 6.36 12.72 -7.86
CA THR A 8 7.08 11.45 -8.01
C THR A 8 6.77 10.50 -6.85
N ALA A 9 6.77 10.99 -5.61
CA ALA A 9 6.41 10.21 -4.43
C ALA A 9 4.99 9.61 -4.53
N GLY A 10 4.02 10.41 -4.98
CA GLY A 10 2.65 9.92 -5.21
C GLY A 10 2.57 8.86 -6.29
N ILE A 11 3.25 9.04 -7.42
CA ILE A 11 3.26 8.04 -8.50
C ILE A 11 3.92 6.74 -8.04
N LEU A 12 5.07 6.82 -7.36
CA LEU A 12 5.76 5.64 -6.84
C LEU A 12 4.92 4.92 -5.78
N GLY A 13 4.23 5.66 -4.91
CA GLY A 13 3.25 5.11 -3.98
C GLY A 13 2.13 4.36 -4.71
N ALA A 14 1.44 5.01 -5.65
CA ALA A 14 0.34 4.39 -6.40
C ALA A 14 0.77 3.10 -7.12
N VAL A 15 1.87 3.13 -7.87
CA VAL A 15 2.38 1.99 -8.63
C VAL A 15 2.87 0.86 -7.71
N SER A 16 3.40 1.18 -6.51
CA SER A 16 3.83 0.17 -5.55
C SER A 16 2.68 -0.72 -5.09
N THR A 17 1.42 -0.27 -5.16
CA THR A 17 0.26 -1.11 -4.80
C THR A 17 0.14 -2.37 -5.66
N ILE A 18 0.68 -2.35 -6.88
CA ILE A 18 0.73 -3.52 -7.76
C ILE A 18 1.50 -4.67 -7.08
N THR A 19 2.59 -4.37 -6.39
CA THR A 19 3.39 -5.42 -5.71
C THR A 19 2.63 -6.06 -4.56
N GLY A 20 1.89 -5.26 -3.77
CA GLY A 20 0.99 -5.77 -2.74
C GLY A 20 -0.11 -6.65 -3.33
N GLU A 21 -0.72 -6.22 -4.44
CA GLU A 21 -1.73 -7.02 -5.13
C GLU A 21 -1.14 -8.35 -5.65
N VAL A 22 0.02 -8.33 -6.31
CA VAL A 22 0.66 -9.56 -6.82
C VAL A 22 0.90 -10.57 -5.69
N VAL A 23 1.40 -10.11 -4.54
CA VAL A 23 1.64 -10.97 -3.38
C VAL A 23 0.32 -11.52 -2.84
N THR A 24 -0.68 -10.67 -2.63
CA THR A 24 -1.97 -11.15 -2.09
C THR A 24 -2.70 -12.09 -3.04
N LYS A 25 -2.70 -11.79 -4.35
CA LYS A 25 -3.30 -12.63 -5.38
C LYS A 25 -2.60 -13.99 -5.50
N PHE A 26 -1.28 -14.02 -5.32
CA PHE A 26 -0.54 -15.29 -5.24
C PHE A 26 -0.95 -16.10 -4.00
N LEU A 27 -1.03 -15.48 -2.83
CA LEU A 27 -1.44 -16.16 -1.60
C LEU A 27 -2.90 -16.63 -1.62
N THR A 28 -3.81 -15.86 -2.20
CA THR A 28 -5.21 -16.29 -2.38
C THR A 28 -5.32 -17.42 -3.40
N TRP A 29 -4.52 -17.39 -4.47
CA TRP A 29 -4.43 -18.51 -5.41
C TRP A 29 -3.96 -19.81 -4.75
N LEU A 30 -3.05 -19.73 -3.77
CA LEU A 30 -2.63 -20.86 -2.93
C LEU A 30 -3.68 -21.29 -1.89
N GLY A 31 -4.80 -20.58 -1.77
CA GLY A 31 -5.88 -20.90 -0.84
C GLY A 31 -5.70 -20.37 0.59
N PHE A 32 -4.70 -19.51 0.84
CA PHE A 32 -4.50 -18.90 2.17
C PHE A 32 -5.52 -17.82 2.51
N GLY A 33 -6.20 -17.27 1.50
CA GLY A 33 -7.26 -16.33 1.74
C GLY A 33 -8.24 -16.18 0.58
N LYS A 34 -9.36 -15.53 0.86
CA LYS A 34 -10.50 -15.44 -0.06
C LYS A 34 -10.40 -14.29 -1.05
N TYR A 35 -9.85 -13.16 -0.63
CA TYR A 35 -9.81 -11.93 -1.43
C TYR A 35 -8.38 -11.39 -1.53
N SER A 36 -7.96 -10.97 -2.73
CA SER A 36 -6.76 -10.13 -2.85
C SER A 36 -7.00 -8.72 -2.28
N ILE A 37 -5.94 -7.92 -2.14
CA ILE A 37 -6.05 -6.55 -1.60
C ILE A 37 -6.96 -5.68 -2.48
N TYR A 38 -6.89 -5.82 -3.81
CA TYR A 38 -7.75 -5.06 -4.72
C TYR A 38 -9.21 -5.51 -4.60
N GLN A 39 -9.44 -6.82 -4.56
CA GLN A 39 -10.78 -7.35 -4.35
C GLN A 39 -11.37 -6.87 -3.02
N LEU A 40 -10.58 -6.90 -1.94
CA LEU A 40 -11.03 -6.44 -0.62
C LEU A 40 -11.39 -4.95 -0.62
N ILE A 41 -10.44 -4.10 -1.02
CA ILE A 41 -10.62 -2.65 -0.99
C ILE A 41 -11.76 -2.21 -1.91
N SER A 42 -12.00 -2.89 -3.04
CA SER A 42 -13.12 -2.55 -3.92
C SER A 42 -14.48 -2.59 -3.22
N MET A 43 -14.63 -3.45 -2.21
CA MET A 43 -15.87 -3.59 -1.45
C MET A 43 -16.15 -2.38 -0.54
N THR A 44 -15.18 -1.50 -0.30
CA THR A 44 -15.46 -0.20 0.34
C THR A 44 -16.35 0.69 -0.53
N VAL A 45 -16.37 0.47 -1.86
CA VAL A 45 -17.19 1.20 -2.82
C VAL A 45 -18.40 0.37 -3.26
N THR A 46 -18.20 -0.92 -3.53
CA THR A 46 -19.24 -1.79 -4.08
C THR A 46 -20.05 -2.54 -3.03
N LEU A 47 -19.67 -2.40 -1.75
CA LEU A 47 -20.24 -3.02 -0.55
C LEU A 47 -20.08 -4.55 -0.48
N ASN A 48 -20.41 -5.29 -1.54
CA ASN A 48 -20.37 -6.75 -1.54
C ASN A 48 -19.94 -7.38 -2.88
N ARG A 49 -19.46 -6.57 -3.84
CA ARG A 49 -19.05 -7.07 -5.16
C ARG A 49 -17.56 -6.87 -5.36
N PRO A 50 -16.72 -7.90 -5.10
CA PRO A 50 -15.28 -7.77 -5.28
C PRO A 50 -14.94 -7.55 -6.75
N THR A 51 -14.15 -6.53 -7.06
CA THR A 51 -13.69 -6.21 -8.42
C THR A 51 -12.24 -5.72 -8.39
N GLU A 52 -11.40 -6.27 -9.26
CA GLU A 52 -9.99 -5.85 -9.34
C GLU A 52 -9.84 -4.42 -9.88
N ILE A 53 -10.69 -3.99 -10.82
CA ILE A 53 -10.57 -2.68 -11.47
C ILE A 53 -10.88 -1.54 -10.49
N ILE A 54 -12.00 -1.63 -9.77
CA ILE A 54 -12.34 -0.64 -8.72
C ILE A 54 -11.28 -0.68 -7.62
N GLY A 55 -10.84 -1.90 -7.25
CA GLY A 55 -9.77 -2.10 -6.28
C GLY A 55 -8.47 -1.39 -6.65
N LEU A 56 -8.05 -1.52 -7.90
CA LEU A 56 -6.87 -0.84 -8.47
C LEU A 56 -6.99 0.68 -8.37
N ILE A 57 -8.13 1.25 -8.79
CA ILE A 57 -8.37 2.70 -8.77
C ILE A 57 -8.27 3.22 -7.33
N VAL A 58 -8.99 2.59 -6.40
CA VAL A 58 -8.99 3.01 -4.99
C VAL A 58 -7.60 2.83 -4.37
N ASN A 59 -6.91 1.73 -4.65
CA ASN A 59 -5.55 1.51 -4.17
C ASN A 59 -4.56 2.53 -4.75
N PHE A 60 -4.67 2.92 -6.02
CA PHE A 60 -3.78 3.93 -6.59
C PHE A 60 -3.94 5.28 -5.90
N ILE A 61 -5.17 5.66 -5.58
CA ILE A 61 -5.46 6.89 -4.82
C ILE A 61 -4.86 6.80 -3.42
N LEU A 62 -5.15 5.71 -2.68
CA LEU A 62 -4.65 5.51 -1.32
C LEU A 62 -3.13 5.38 -1.26
N GLY A 63 -2.55 4.53 -2.11
CA GLY A 63 -1.10 4.33 -2.21
C GLY A 63 -0.38 5.61 -2.63
N GLY A 64 -0.95 6.39 -3.55
CA GLY A 64 -0.41 7.69 -3.91
C GLY A 64 -0.44 8.69 -2.75
N PHE A 65 -1.55 8.74 -2.01
CA PHE A 65 -1.66 9.54 -0.80
C PHE A 65 -0.64 9.13 0.26
N ILE A 66 -0.51 7.83 0.53
CA ILE A 66 0.47 7.28 1.47
C ILE A 66 1.90 7.63 1.03
N GLY A 67 2.22 7.52 -0.26
CA GLY A 67 3.52 7.89 -0.80
C GLY A 67 3.86 9.37 -0.57
N ILE A 68 2.90 10.28 -0.83
CA ILE A 68 3.07 11.71 -0.57
C ILE A 68 3.25 11.97 0.93
N ALA A 69 2.38 11.39 1.78
CA ALA A 69 2.45 11.54 3.23
C ALA A 69 3.81 11.03 3.77
N PHE A 70 4.27 9.88 3.27
CA PHE A 70 5.55 9.32 3.64
C PHE A 70 6.71 10.24 3.23
N TYR A 71 6.71 10.79 2.00
CA TYR A 71 7.71 11.74 1.55
C TYR A 71 7.84 12.95 2.50
N TYR A 72 6.72 13.55 2.90
CA TYR A 72 6.75 14.67 3.85
C TYR A 72 7.18 14.23 5.25
N SER A 73 6.79 13.03 5.70
CA SER A 73 7.23 12.51 6.99
C SER A 73 8.75 12.39 7.08
N LEU A 74 9.42 12.01 5.98
CA LEU A 74 10.88 11.87 5.90
C LEU A 74 11.63 13.20 6.04
N ILE A 75 10.97 14.34 5.82
CA ILE A 75 11.54 15.66 6.10
C ILE A 75 11.70 15.87 7.62
N LEU A 76 10.81 15.27 8.42
CA LEU A 76 10.80 15.39 9.88
C LEU A 76 11.64 14.31 10.57
N ILE A 77 11.54 13.06 10.10
CA ILE A 77 12.11 11.89 10.79
C ILE A 77 13.43 11.38 10.17
N GLY A 78 13.95 12.08 9.17
CA GLY A 78 15.17 11.69 8.46
C GLY A 78 14.98 10.54 7.46
N ARG A 79 16.02 10.33 6.64
CA ARG A 79 16.02 9.42 5.49
C ARG A 79 16.74 8.08 5.75
N ASP A 80 17.23 7.86 6.95
CA ASP A 80 17.77 6.58 7.40
C ASP A 80 16.69 5.48 7.39
N TYR A 81 17.13 4.24 7.17
CA TYR A 81 16.27 3.04 7.19
C TYR A 81 14.96 3.15 6.38
N LEU A 82 15.01 3.75 5.17
CA LEU A 82 13.82 4.01 4.34
C LEU A 82 12.87 2.82 4.20
N VAL A 83 13.40 1.64 3.91
CA VAL A 83 12.62 0.40 3.73
C VAL A 83 11.89 0.00 5.01
N LEU A 84 12.53 0.13 6.17
CA LEU A 84 11.91 -0.18 7.46
C LEU A 84 10.82 0.84 7.79
N LYS A 85 11.11 2.13 7.61
CA LYS A 85 10.14 3.22 7.86
C LYS A 85 8.92 3.10 6.94
N SER A 86 9.12 2.86 5.65
CA SER A 86 8.02 2.70 4.69
C SER A 86 7.17 1.46 4.97
N THR A 87 7.80 0.36 5.40
CA THR A 87 7.09 -0.86 5.81
C THR A 87 6.25 -0.61 7.06
N ALA A 88 6.80 0.07 8.07
CA ALA A 88 6.06 0.43 9.28
C ALA A 88 4.88 1.37 8.98
N VAL A 89 5.09 2.39 8.14
CA VAL A 89 4.04 3.31 7.70
C VAL A 89 2.95 2.56 6.93
N SER A 90 3.32 1.64 6.02
CA SER A 90 2.34 0.83 5.30
C SER A 90 1.51 -0.05 6.24
N LEU A 91 2.14 -0.69 7.22
CA LEU A 91 1.42 -1.52 8.19
C LEU A 91 0.46 -0.70 9.04
N PHE A 92 0.87 0.51 9.44
CA PHE A 92 0.00 1.44 10.16
C PHE A 92 -1.22 1.86 9.32
N PHE A 93 -1.02 2.26 8.06
CA PHE A 93 -2.13 2.61 7.17
C PHE A 93 -3.02 1.40 6.86
N TRP A 94 -2.45 0.21 6.70
CA TRP A 94 -3.22 -1.02 6.54
C TRP A 94 -4.10 -1.28 7.76
N PHE A 95 -3.55 -1.18 8.97
CA PHE A 95 -4.30 -1.35 10.21
C PHE A 95 -5.47 -0.35 10.32
N LEU A 96 -5.26 0.92 9.95
CA LEU A 96 -6.35 1.90 9.88
C LEU A 96 -7.42 1.53 8.85
N ALA A 97 -7.01 1.11 7.66
CA ALA A 97 -7.93 0.65 6.62
C ALA A 97 -8.73 -0.58 7.08
N GLU A 98 -8.10 -1.50 7.82
CA GLU A 98 -8.72 -2.69 8.37
C GLU A 98 -9.78 -2.35 9.42
N ILE A 99 -9.53 -1.38 10.31
CA ILE A 99 -10.54 -0.88 11.25
C ILE A 99 -11.75 -0.32 10.50
N ILE A 100 -11.51 0.50 9.47
CA ILE A 100 -12.59 1.10 8.67
C ILE A 100 -13.37 0.00 7.93
N PHE A 101 -12.67 -0.94 7.31
CA PHE A 101 -13.28 -2.03 6.56
C PHE A 101 -14.12 -2.95 7.46
N THR A 102 -13.59 -3.33 8.61
CA THR A 102 -14.30 -4.18 9.57
C THR A 102 -15.49 -3.47 10.23
N ALA A 103 -15.40 -2.15 10.44
CA ALA A 103 -16.50 -1.38 11.01
C ALA A 103 -17.65 -1.12 10.03
N ILE A 104 -17.39 -1.06 8.72
CA ILE A 104 -18.38 -0.64 7.73
C ILE A 104 -18.83 -1.79 6.84
N ILE A 105 -17.94 -2.71 6.47
CA ILE A 105 -18.16 -3.73 5.44
C ILE A 105 -18.29 -5.13 6.04
N GLU A 106 -17.30 -5.55 6.83
CA GLU A 106 -17.24 -6.91 7.36
C GLU A 106 -18.27 -7.16 8.45
N GLY A 107 -18.98 -8.29 8.40
CA GLY A 107 -20.09 -8.59 9.31
C GLY A 107 -21.40 -7.88 8.97
N HIS A 108 -21.37 -6.87 8.08
CA HIS A 108 -22.54 -6.12 7.63
C HIS A 108 -22.95 -6.48 6.20
N PHE A 109 -22.02 -6.39 5.25
CA PHE A 109 -22.26 -6.62 3.82
C PHE A 109 -21.58 -7.89 3.31
N ILE A 110 -20.55 -8.36 4.01
CA ILE A 110 -19.90 -9.66 3.77
C ILE A 110 -19.75 -10.43 5.09
N ALA A 111 -19.60 -11.75 5.01
CA ALA A 111 -19.31 -12.58 6.18
C ALA A 111 -17.95 -12.23 6.81
N ILE A 112 -17.83 -12.47 8.12
CA ILE A 112 -16.56 -12.35 8.84
C ILE A 112 -15.54 -13.31 8.22
N ARG A 113 -14.36 -12.78 7.91
CA ARG A 113 -13.28 -13.49 7.25
C ARG A 113 -12.47 -14.31 8.25
N PRO A 114 -11.90 -15.44 7.82
CA PRO A 114 -10.97 -16.18 8.66
C PRO A 114 -9.71 -15.35 8.93
N ILE A 115 -9.04 -15.62 10.05
CA ILE A 115 -7.81 -14.91 10.43
C ILE A 115 -6.71 -14.97 9.35
N SER A 116 -6.72 -16.03 8.53
CA SER A 116 -5.77 -16.21 7.43
C SER A 116 -5.88 -15.10 6.37
N ASP A 117 -7.07 -14.57 6.10
CA ASP A 117 -7.26 -13.45 5.16
C ASP A 117 -6.46 -12.21 5.63
N TYR A 118 -6.49 -11.90 6.92
CA TYR A 118 -5.76 -10.77 7.48
C TYR A 118 -4.24 -10.92 7.30
N TYR A 119 -3.70 -12.14 7.46
CA TYR A 119 -2.28 -12.39 7.19
C TYR A 119 -1.91 -12.27 5.72
N VAL A 120 -2.80 -12.66 4.81
CA VAL A 120 -2.62 -12.42 3.38
C VAL A 120 -2.47 -10.92 3.12
N HIS A 121 -3.36 -10.09 3.66
CA HIS A 121 -3.31 -8.66 3.40
C HIS A 121 -2.16 -7.94 4.11
N LEU A 122 -1.78 -8.37 5.33
CA LEU A 122 -0.56 -7.90 5.99
C LEU A 122 0.69 -8.18 5.15
N SER A 123 0.76 -9.35 4.51
CA SER A 123 1.86 -9.68 3.59
C SER A 123 1.89 -8.75 2.37
N GLY A 124 0.72 -8.40 1.84
CA GLY A 124 0.58 -7.40 0.78
C GLY A 124 1.02 -6.00 1.20
N ALA A 125 0.64 -5.56 2.41
CA ALA A 125 1.08 -4.28 2.97
C ALA A 125 2.60 -4.23 3.18
N ILE A 126 3.21 -5.32 3.63
CA ILE A 126 4.68 -5.41 3.74
C ILE A 126 5.32 -5.28 2.35
N ALA A 127 4.82 -6.02 1.35
CA ALA A 127 5.34 -5.97 -0.02
C ALA A 127 5.25 -4.56 -0.62
N TYR A 128 4.12 -3.88 -0.42
CA TYR A 128 3.94 -2.48 -0.79
C TYR A 128 4.97 -1.58 -0.08
N GLY A 129 5.07 -1.68 1.24
CA GLY A 129 5.95 -0.82 2.04
C GLY A 129 7.42 -0.99 1.66
N VAL A 130 7.87 -2.23 1.48
CA VAL A 130 9.23 -2.54 1.00
C VAL A 130 9.46 -1.90 -0.37
N THR A 131 8.52 -2.06 -1.29
CA THR A 131 8.62 -1.51 -2.65
C THR A 131 8.71 0.01 -2.64
N VAL A 132 7.85 0.70 -1.89
CA VAL A 132 7.90 2.17 -1.76
C VAL A 132 9.27 2.62 -1.22
N GLY A 133 9.78 1.97 -0.19
CA GLY A 133 11.06 2.31 0.42
C GLY A 133 12.24 2.15 -0.55
N LEU A 134 12.25 1.04 -1.31
CA LEU A 134 13.26 0.80 -2.35
C LEU A 134 13.16 1.82 -3.48
N LEU A 135 11.95 2.11 -3.97
CA LEU A 135 11.74 3.07 -5.05
C LEU A 135 12.10 4.51 -4.61
N PHE A 136 11.79 4.90 -3.38
CA PHE A 136 12.17 6.22 -2.86
C PHE A 136 13.70 6.36 -2.77
N LYS A 137 14.38 5.30 -2.31
CA LYS A 137 15.85 5.26 -2.28
C LYS A 137 16.45 5.46 -3.68
N VAL A 138 15.87 4.83 -4.70
CA VAL A 138 16.40 4.83 -6.08
C VAL A 138 16.02 6.07 -6.88
N TYR A 139 14.81 6.59 -6.72
CA TYR A 139 14.26 7.62 -7.62
C TYR A 139 14.09 9.00 -6.97
N ILE A 140 14.08 9.10 -5.64
CA ILE A 140 13.90 10.38 -4.95
C ILE A 140 15.18 10.81 -4.22
N PHE A 141 15.86 9.87 -3.56
CA PHE A 141 17.00 10.15 -2.69
C PHE A 141 18.32 9.51 -3.15
N ASN A 142 18.45 9.24 -4.45
CA ASN A 142 19.68 8.66 -4.99
C ASN A 142 20.85 9.64 -4.87
N GLU A 143 21.83 9.29 -4.04
CA GLU A 143 23.05 10.06 -3.78
C GLU A 143 23.87 10.30 -5.05
N ASN A 144 23.79 9.42 -6.06
CA ASN A 144 24.50 9.61 -7.34
C ASN A 144 23.90 10.72 -8.23
N ALA A 145 22.71 11.24 -7.90
CA ALA A 145 22.06 12.34 -8.63
C ALA A 145 22.21 13.70 -7.93
N GLU A 146 22.51 13.70 -6.63
CA GLU A 146 22.86 14.89 -5.85
C GLU A 146 24.37 14.84 -5.64
N GLY A 147 25.12 15.31 -6.64
CA GLY A 147 26.58 15.34 -6.61
C GLY A 147 27.08 15.81 -5.25
N THR A 148 28.00 15.03 -4.68
CA THR A 148 28.81 15.38 -3.51
C THR A 148 29.15 16.87 -3.52
N THR A 149 28.49 17.62 -2.65
CA THR A 149 28.97 18.93 -2.16
C THR A 149 29.58 18.73 -0.80
#